data_AF-A0A1J5KQ41-F1
#
_entry.id   AF-A0A1J5KQ41-F1
#
_cell.length_a   1.000
_cell.length_b   1.000
_cell.length_c   1.000
_cell.angle_alpha   90.00
_cell.angle_beta   90.00
_cell.angle_gamma   90.00
#
_symmetry.space_group_name_H-M   'P 1'
#
loop_
_entity.id
_entity.type
_entity.pdbx_description
1 polymer ?
#
loop_
_entity_poly.entity_id
_entity_poly.type
_entity_poly.pdbx_seq_one_letter_code
_entity_poly.pdbx_strand_id
1 'polypeptide(L)'
;MMSEIPKLLFDADNSFYHDNIVSILVNQNWLLVNKIKEEKTTYVFSKDNVLTRTTNGTISKAKWHYVNENYIRITGEDGSINVIKMTFRNEDILTLDIDRKSNELAVFINETKSDKILNTYDDITTYLHAKYLSKAKNIIQNHLYYFINKSEEFGPFTAKELINKVKKGILSSQCFIRETNESNYNKRLRIKDLISVI
;
A
#
# COMPACT_ATOMS: atom_id res chain seq x y z
N MET A 1 1.11 -26.90 -3.11
CA MET A 1 2.42 -26.21 -3.20
C MET A 1 2.14 -24.72 -3.07
N MET A 2 2.14 -24.20 -1.84
CA MET A 2 1.91 -22.79 -1.54
C MET A 2 3.16 -22.01 -1.99
N SER A 3 3.06 -21.33 -3.13
CA SER A 3 4.12 -20.44 -3.59
C SER A 3 4.18 -19.22 -2.68
N GLU A 4 5.35 -19.01 -2.11
CA GLU A 4 5.72 -17.92 -1.21
C GLU A 4 5.17 -16.58 -1.69
N ILE A 5 4.20 -16.04 -0.95
CA ILE A 5 3.93 -14.61 -0.96
C ILE A 5 5.23 -13.96 -0.43
N PRO A 6 5.92 -13.12 -1.21
CA PRO A 6 7.22 -12.58 -0.81
C PRO A 6 7.14 -11.98 0.60
N LYS A 7 8.08 -12.34 1.50
CA LYS A 7 8.21 -11.74 2.84
C LYS A 7 8.19 -10.21 2.83
N LEU A 8 8.62 -9.61 1.72
CA LEU A 8 8.55 -8.17 1.42
C LEU A 8 7.13 -7.57 1.43
N LEU A 9 6.07 -8.38 1.32
CA LEU A 9 4.67 -7.95 1.46
C LEU A 9 4.21 -7.83 2.92
N PHE A 10 5.00 -8.25 3.91
CA PHE A 10 4.60 -8.29 5.31
C PHE A 10 5.38 -7.37 6.26
N ASP A 11 6.41 -6.66 5.78
CA ASP A 11 7.05 -5.63 6.61
C ASP A 11 6.05 -4.48 6.84
N ALA A 12 5.56 -4.39 8.07
CA ALA A 12 4.63 -3.35 8.50
C ALA A 12 5.34 -1.99 8.47
N ASP A 13 4.82 -1.07 7.67
CA ASP A 13 5.23 0.33 7.73
C ASP A 13 4.58 0.94 8.98
N ASN A 14 5.29 0.88 10.11
CA ASN A 14 4.85 1.36 11.43
C ASN A 14 4.60 2.89 11.50
N SER A 15 4.63 3.59 10.36
CA SER A 15 4.37 5.02 10.25
C SER A 15 2.90 5.37 9.96
N PHE A 16 2.01 4.39 9.81
CA PHE A 16 0.59 4.61 9.52
C PHE A 16 -0.21 5.04 10.78
N TYR A 17 -0.21 6.35 11.03
CA TYR A 17 -1.13 7.15 11.87
C TYR A 17 -2.01 6.40 12.89
N HIS A 18 -1.62 6.44 14.17
CA HIS A 18 -2.41 5.95 15.30
C HIS A 18 -3.83 6.54 15.37
N ASP A 19 -4.06 7.72 14.79
CA ASP A 19 -5.30 8.48 15.02
C ASP A 19 -6.46 8.15 14.06
N ASN A 20 -6.30 7.26 13.06
CA ASN A 20 -7.33 7.13 12.02
C ASN A 20 -7.67 5.72 11.52
N ILE A 21 -7.29 4.67 12.25
CA ILE A 21 -7.50 3.26 11.87
C ILE A 21 -8.96 2.93 11.58
N VAL A 22 -9.89 3.45 12.39
CA VAL A 22 -11.32 3.23 12.18
C VAL A 22 -11.77 3.80 10.83
N SER A 23 -11.29 4.97 10.41
CA SER A 23 -11.67 5.53 9.10
C SER A 23 -11.16 4.71 7.92
N ILE A 24 -9.98 4.08 8.07
CA ILE A 24 -9.39 3.23 7.05
C ILE A 24 -10.24 1.96 6.94
N LEU A 25 -10.64 1.38 8.08
CA LEU A 25 -11.40 0.14 8.13
C LEU A 25 -12.84 0.29 7.63
N VAL A 26 -13.54 1.35 8.05
CA VAL A 26 -15.01 1.41 7.89
C VAL A 26 -15.47 1.86 6.52
N ASN A 27 -16.62 1.32 6.10
CA ASN A 27 -17.30 1.63 4.84
C ASN A 27 -16.42 1.41 3.59
N GLN A 28 -15.46 0.49 3.68
CA GLN A 28 -14.66 0.00 2.56
C GLN A 28 -15.06 -1.43 2.22
N ASN A 29 -14.87 -1.82 0.95
CA ASN A 29 -15.04 -3.18 0.47
C ASN A 29 -13.72 -3.94 0.65
N TRP A 30 -13.63 -4.76 1.68
CA TRP A 30 -12.48 -5.61 1.96
C TRP A 30 -12.66 -6.98 1.30
N LEU A 31 -12.00 -7.19 0.16
CA LEU A 31 -12.01 -8.44 -0.60
C LEU A 31 -11.08 -9.47 0.06
N LEU A 32 -11.62 -10.63 0.44
CA LEU A 32 -10.85 -11.74 0.98
C LEU A 32 -10.06 -12.45 -0.12
N VAL A 33 -8.73 -12.46 0.02
CA VAL A 33 -7.81 -13.04 -0.97
C VAL A 33 -7.68 -14.56 -0.81
N ASN A 34 -7.73 -15.07 0.42
CA ASN A 34 -7.43 -16.48 0.72
C ASN A 34 -8.25 -17.47 -0.09
N LYS A 35 -9.53 -17.14 -0.36
CA LYS A 35 -10.50 -18.02 -1.03
C LYS A 35 -10.94 -17.52 -2.40
N ILE A 36 -10.26 -16.53 -2.98
CA ILE A 36 -10.74 -15.90 -4.23
C ILE A 36 -10.82 -16.87 -5.42
N LYS A 37 -10.06 -17.98 -5.41
CA LYS A 37 -10.18 -19.06 -6.40
C LYS A 37 -11.50 -19.82 -6.32
N GLU A 38 -12.08 -19.89 -5.13
CA GLU A 38 -13.28 -20.68 -4.82
C GLU A 38 -14.52 -19.80 -4.89
N GLU A 39 -14.47 -18.66 -4.20
CA GLU A 39 -15.58 -17.73 -4.09
C GLU A 39 -15.11 -16.30 -3.84
N LYS A 40 -15.81 -15.34 -4.44
CA LYS A 40 -15.57 -13.93 -4.15
C LYS A 40 -16.31 -13.58 -2.87
N THR A 41 -15.54 -13.28 -1.83
CA THR A 41 -16.08 -12.82 -0.54
C THR A 41 -15.57 -11.44 -0.20
N THR A 42 -16.48 -10.49 0.04
CA THR A 42 -16.18 -9.14 0.50
C THR A 42 -16.73 -8.91 1.91
N TYR A 43 -16.05 -8.06 2.66
CA TYR A 43 -16.43 -7.65 4.01
C TYR A 43 -16.54 -6.13 4.08
N VAL A 44 -17.57 -5.63 4.75
CA VAL A 44 -17.76 -4.20 5.03
C VAL A 44 -18.00 -4.02 6.51
N PHE A 45 -17.09 -3.32 7.17
CA PHE A 45 -17.22 -2.87 8.54
C PHE A 45 -17.94 -1.53 8.53
N SER A 46 -19.18 -1.46 9.01
CA SER A 46 -19.95 -0.19 9.01
C SER A 46 -19.87 0.53 10.35
N LYS A 47 -20.05 1.85 10.32
CA LYS A 47 -19.94 2.72 11.52
C LYS A 47 -20.96 2.39 12.63
N ASP A 48 -22.06 1.73 12.29
CA ASP A 48 -23.10 1.24 13.22
C ASP A 48 -22.77 -0.15 13.80
N ASN A 49 -21.50 -0.54 13.80
CA ASN A 49 -21.00 -1.80 14.38
C ASN A 49 -21.52 -3.07 13.68
N VAL A 50 -22.01 -2.97 12.43
CA VAL A 50 -22.40 -4.13 11.62
C VAL A 50 -21.24 -4.56 10.72
N LEU A 51 -20.93 -5.85 10.73
CA LEU A 51 -20.00 -6.47 9.80
C LEU A 51 -20.84 -7.20 8.75
N THR A 52 -20.82 -6.69 7.53
CA THR A 52 -21.50 -7.35 6.41
C THR A 52 -20.49 -8.20 5.66
N ARG A 53 -20.80 -9.49 5.49
CA ARG A 53 -20.06 -10.39 4.60
C ARG A 53 -20.93 -10.73 3.40
N THR A 54 -20.41 -10.51 2.21
CA THR A 54 -21.06 -10.87 0.94
C THR A 54 -20.23 -11.91 0.22
N THR A 55 -20.80 -13.09 -0.01
CA THR A 55 -20.14 -14.21 -0.70
C THR A 55 -20.99 -14.61 -1.89
N ASN A 56 -20.48 -14.45 -3.12
CA ASN A 56 -21.20 -14.73 -4.37
C ASN A 56 -22.65 -14.18 -4.39
N GLY A 57 -22.86 -12.98 -3.83
CA GLY A 57 -24.16 -12.31 -3.73
C GLY A 57 -25.01 -12.64 -2.50
N THR A 58 -24.64 -13.68 -1.73
CA THR A 58 -25.30 -14.01 -0.46
C THR A 58 -24.78 -13.11 0.65
N ILE A 59 -25.67 -12.50 1.43
CA ILE A 59 -25.33 -11.55 2.50
C ILE A 59 -25.54 -12.22 3.86
N SER A 60 -24.53 -12.10 4.73
CA SER A 60 -24.59 -12.46 6.15
C SER A 60 -24.08 -11.31 7.00
N LYS A 61 -24.55 -11.21 8.25
CA LYS A 61 -24.25 -10.09 9.14
C LYS A 61 -23.75 -10.57 10.49
N ALA A 62 -22.71 -9.91 10.99
CA ALA A 62 -22.22 -10.06 12.35
C ALA A 62 -22.11 -8.68 13.00
N LYS A 63 -21.74 -8.63 14.28
CA LYS A 63 -21.37 -7.37 14.93
C LYS A 63 -19.87 -7.25 15.04
N TRP A 64 -19.33 -6.05 14.87
CA TRP A 64 -17.92 -5.76 15.11
C TRP A 64 -17.77 -4.55 16.03
N HIS A 65 -16.70 -4.53 16.82
CA HIS A 65 -16.37 -3.40 17.68
C HIS A 65 -14.88 -3.12 17.61
N TYR A 66 -14.52 -1.85 17.55
CA TYR A 66 -13.15 -1.41 17.75
C TYR A 66 -12.73 -1.65 19.20
N VAL A 67 -11.55 -2.22 19.41
CA VAL A 67 -10.96 -2.40 20.75
C VAL A 67 -9.79 -1.43 20.91
N ASN A 68 -8.82 -1.51 20.02
CA ASN A 68 -7.71 -0.57 19.89
C ASN A 68 -7.10 -0.71 18.49
N GLU A 69 -5.99 -0.01 18.23
CA GLU A 69 -5.28 -0.01 16.95
C GLU A 69 -4.93 -1.39 16.38
N ASN A 70 -4.71 -2.38 17.25
CA ASN A 70 -4.27 -3.71 16.86
C ASN A 70 -5.39 -4.75 16.92
N TYR A 71 -6.56 -4.42 17.50
CA TYR A 71 -7.57 -5.41 17.81
C TYR A 71 -8.99 -4.93 17.52
N ILE A 72 -9.77 -5.84 16.95
CA ILE A 72 -11.21 -5.73 16.82
C ILE A 72 -11.88 -6.90 17.52
N ARG A 73 -13.13 -6.72 17.92
CA ARG A 73 -13.99 -7.77 18.46
C ARG A 73 -15.09 -8.08 17.47
N ILE A 74 -15.26 -9.34 17.08
CA ILE A 74 -16.38 -9.81 16.27
C ILE A 74 -17.30 -10.67 17.13
N THR A 75 -18.60 -10.39 17.06
CA THR A 75 -19.64 -11.20 17.69
C THR A 75 -20.44 -11.91 16.59
N GLY A 76 -20.36 -13.24 16.57
CA GLY A 76 -21.08 -14.10 15.64
C GLY A 76 -22.58 -14.15 15.91
N GLU A 77 -23.34 -14.74 14.98
CA GLU A 77 -24.79 -14.93 15.12
C GLU A 77 -25.15 -15.86 16.29
N ASP A 78 -24.26 -16.81 16.60
CA ASP A 78 -24.37 -17.74 17.73
C ASP A 78 -24.01 -17.11 19.09
N GLY A 79 -23.67 -15.82 19.11
CA GLY A 79 -23.22 -15.09 20.30
C GLY A 79 -21.75 -15.32 20.66
N SER A 80 -21.00 -16.09 19.88
CA SER A 80 -19.55 -16.25 20.09
C SER A 80 -18.83 -14.91 19.93
N ILE A 81 -17.84 -14.65 20.79
CA ILE A 81 -17.07 -13.40 20.81
C ILE A 81 -15.60 -13.73 20.56
N ASN A 82 -15.04 -13.16 19.50
CA ASN A 82 -13.64 -13.34 19.11
C ASN A 82 -12.90 -12.00 19.09
N VAL A 83 -11.73 -11.94 19.72
CA VAL A 83 -10.82 -10.79 19.68
C VAL A 83 -9.70 -11.06 18.67
N ILE A 84 -9.82 -10.42 17.52
CA ILE A 84 -9.03 -10.67 16.33
C ILE A 84 -7.96 -9.60 16.24
N LYS A 85 -6.70 -10.02 16.06
CA LYS A 85 -5.60 -9.09 15.79
C LYS A 85 -5.72 -8.61 14.35
N MET A 86 -5.58 -7.31 14.16
CA MET A 86 -5.68 -6.62 12.90
C MET A 86 -4.35 -5.95 12.60
N THR A 87 -3.88 -6.05 11.36
CA THR A 87 -2.68 -5.32 10.90
C THR A 87 -2.97 -4.70 9.53
N PHE A 88 -2.67 -3.42 9.39
CA PHE A 88 -2.66 -2.75 8.09
C PHE A 88 -1.24 -2.62 7.58
N ARG A 89 -1.02 -2.91 6.30
CA ARG A 89 0.23 -2.48 5.63
C ARG A 89 0.14 -1.01 5.19
N ASN A 90 -1.06 -0.61 4.81
CA ASN A 90 -1.49 0.71 4.35
C ASN A 90 -3.02 0.67 4.20
N GLU A 91 -3.60 1.68 3.55
CA GLU A 91 -5.04 1.69 3.21
C GLU A 91 -5.47 0.61 2.19
N ASP A 92 -4.53 -0.16 1.64
CA ASP A 92 -4.79 -1.13 0.58
C ASP A 92 -4.88 -2.57 1.07
N ILE A 93 -4.14 -2.91 2.13
CA ILE A 93 -3.99 -4.29 2.59
C ILE A 93 -4.24 -4.38 4.09
N LEU A 94 -5.17 -5.26 4.45
CA LEU A 94 -5.56 -5.59 5.81
C LEU A 94 -5.31 -7.08 6.05
N THR A 95 -4.74 -7.44 7.19
CA THR A 95 -4.64 -8.83 7.64
C THR A 95 -5.34 -9.01 8.98
N LEU A 96 -6.07 -10.12 9.11
CA LEU A 96 -6.74 -10.54 10.34
C LEU A 96 -6.18 -11.89 10.78
N ASP A 97 -5.71 -11.93 12.02
CA ASP A 97 -5.30 -13.16 12.71
C ASP A 97 -6.53 -13.78 13.38
N ILE A 98 -7.22 -14.63 12.61
CA ILE A 98 -8.51 -15.21 13.00
C ILE A 98 -8.30 -16.36 13.99
N ASP A 99 -7.23 -17.13 13.83
CA ASP A 99 -6.87 -18.22 14.72
C ASP A 99 -5.38 -18.14 15.08
N ARG A 100 -5.14 -17.58 16.27
CA ARG A 100 -3.80 -17.40 16.87
C ARG A 100 -3.02 -18.71 17.00
N LYS A 101 -3.65 -19.88 16.80
CA LYS A 101 -3.03 -21.21 16.88
C LYS A 101 -2.71 -21.81 15.51
N SER A 102 -3.46 -21.47 14.46
CA SER A 102 -3.30 -22.12 13.14
C SER A 102 -2.30 -21.41 12.22
N ASN A 103 -1.79 -20.24 12.61
CA ASN A 103 -1.01 -19.33 11.75
C ASN A 103 -1.77 -18.91 10.47
N GLU A 104 -3.09 -19.12 10.39
CA GLU A 104 -3.88 -18.73 9.23
C GLU A 104 -4.27 -17.25 9.33
N LEU A 105 -3.62 -16.43 8.52
CA LEU A 105 -3.96 -15.03 8.33
C LEU A 105 -4.99 -14.90 7.21
N ALA A 106 -6.13 -14.27 7.51
CA ALA A 106 -7.02 -13.79 6.46
C ALA A 106 -6.45 -12.48 5.90
N VAL A 107 -6.19 -12.46 4.60
CA VAL A 107 -5.62 -11.33 3.86
C VAL A 107 -6.72 -10.68 3.04
N PHE A 108 -6.82 -9.37 3.16
CA PHE A 108 -7.83 -8.56 2.51
C PHE A 108 -7.20 -7.45 1.68
N ILE A 109 -7.82 -7.17 0.54
CA ILE A 109 -7.51 -6.01 -0.31
C ILE A 109 -8.67 -5.04 -0.26
N ASN A 110 -8.37 -3.75 -0.14
CA ASN A 110 -9.37 -2.70 -0.24
C ASN A 110 -9.80 -2.51 -1.72
N GLU A 111 -10.89 -3.16 -2.11
CA GLU A 111 -11.45 -3.07 -3.46
C GLU A 111 -12.06 -1.68 -3.72
N THR A 112 -12.50 -0.94 -2.69
CA THR A 112 -13.00 0.44 -2.86
C THR A 112 -11.95 1.40 -3.40
N LYS A 113 -10.66 1.09 -3.19
CA LYS A 113 -9.52 1.88 -3.69
C LYS A 113 -9.04 1.43 -5.08
N SER A 114 -9.70 0.43 -5.67
CA SER A 114 -9.40 -0.08 -7.01
C SER A 114 -10.36 0.52 -8.03
N ASP A 115 -9.83 1.01 -9.14
CA ASP A 115 -10.63 1.44 -10.29
C ASP A 115 -11.16 0.26 -11.13
N LYS A 116 -10.81 -0.97 -10.72
CA LYS A 116 -11.17 -2.22 -11.40
C LYS A 116 -11.78 -3.20 -10.43
N ILE A 117 -12.68 -4.02 -10.93
CA ILE A 117 -13.23 -5.15 -10.19
C ILE A 117 -12.11 -6.21 -10.04
N LEU A 118 -11.90 -6.71 -8.83
CA LEU A 118 -10.90 -7.72 -8.52
C LEU A 118 -11.60 -9.07 -8.33
N ASN A 119 -11.46 -9.98 -9.30
CA ASN A 119 -12.16 -11.27 -9.26
C ASN A 119 -11.20 -12.46 -9.19
N THR A 120 -9.95 -12.27 -9.59
CA THR A 120 -8.95 -13.33 -9.66
C THR A 120 -7.65 -12.92 -8.97
N TYR A 121 -6.78 -13.90 -8.69
CA TYR A 121 -5.42 -13.62 -8.24
C TYR A 121 -4.63 -12.78 -9.24
N ASP A 122 -4.87 -12.96 -10.54
CA ASP A 122 -4.19 -12.20 -11.58
C ASP A 122 -4.61 -10.72 -11.56
N ASP A 123 -5.91 -10.45 -11.37
CA ASP A 123 -6.43 -9.08 -11.19
C ASP A 123 -5.78 -8.41 -9.98
N ILE A 124 -5.75 -9.10 -8.84
CA ILE A 124 -5.13 -8.60 -7.61
C ILE A 124 -3.64 -8.32 -7.82
N THR A 125 -2.92 -9.28 -8.40
CA THR A 125 -1.48 -9.18 -8.63
C THR A 125 -1.17 -8.00 -9.54
N THR A 126 -1.91 -7.88 -10.65
CA THR A 126 -1.78 -6.77 -11.60
C THR A 126 -2.10 -5.42 -10.95
N TYR A 127 -3.18 -5.34 -10.17
CA TYR A 127 -3.58 -4.13 -9.44
C TYR A 127 -2.49 -3.69 -8.45
N LEU A 128 -2.06 -4.59 -7.56
CA LEU A 128 -1.04 -4.26 -6.56
C LEU A 128 0.29 -3.91 -7.22
N HIS A 129 0.71 -4.68 -8.22
CA HIS A 129 1.96 -4.41 -8.94
C HIS A 129 1.94 -3.01 -9.59
N ALA A 130 0.88 -2.68 -10.32
CA ALA A 130 0.74 -1.36 -10.94
C ALA A 130 0.72 -0.23 -9.89
N LYS A 131 -0.01 -0.43 -8.78
CA LYS A 131 -0.13 0.56 -7.71
C LYS A 131 1.18 0.84 -7.01
N TYR A 132 1.91 -0.20 -6.58
CA TYR A 132 3.19 -0.03 -5.89
C TYR A 132 4.31 0.42 -6.83
N LEU A 133 4.29 0.02 -8.10
CA LEU A 133 5.21 0.55 -9.10
C LEU A 133 4.99 2.06 -9.30
N SER A 134 3.72 2.49 -9.39
CA SER A 134 3.37 3.92 -9.49
C SER A 134 3.81 4.70 -8.24
N LYS A 135 3.59 4.14 -7.04
CA LYS A 135 4.05 4.73 -5.77
C LYS A 135 5.57 4.91 -5.75
N ALA A 136 6.33 3.87 -6.12
CA ALA A 136 7.79 3.94 -6.20
C ALA A 136 8.25 5.00 -7.21
N LYS A 137 7.66 5.03 -8.41
CA LYS A 137 7.96 6.05 -9.42
C LYS A 137 7.65 7.46 -8.92
N ASN A 138 6.54 7.66 -8.22
CA ASN A 138 6.17 8.95 -7.66
C ASN A 138 7.18 9.43 -6.61
N ILE A 139 7.62 8.54 -5.70
CA ILE A 139 8.66 8.84 -4.71
C ILE A 139 9.95 9.28 -5.40
N ILE A 140 10.41 8.52 -6.40
CA ILE A 140 11.64 8.84 -7.15
C ILE A 140 11.49 10.18 -7.90
N GLN A 141 10.36 10.38 -8.60
CA GLN A 141 10.10 11.59 -9.39
C GLN A 141 10.06 12.86 -8.54
N ASN A 142 9.56 12.76 -7.32
CA ASN A 142 9.42 13.88 -6.39
C ASN A 142 10.61 14.05 -5.44
N HIS A 143 11.57 13.11 -5.46
CA HIS A 143 12.80 13.25 -4.69
C HIS A 143 13.60 14.46 -5.15
N LEU A 144 14.14 15.20 -4.18
CA LEU A 144 14.80 16.48 -4.38
C LEU A 144 16.32 16.30 -4.49
N TYR A 145 16.92 17.00 -5.46
CA TYR A 145 18.34 16.99 -5.72
C TYR A 145 18.87 18.40 -5.93
N TYR A 146 20.13 18.62 -5.56
CA TYR A 146 20.93 19.75 -6.04
C TYR A 146 21.74 19.30 -7.25
N PHE A 147 21.92 20.17 -8.25
CA PHE A 147 22.79 19.91 -9.40
C PHE A 147 23.87 20.98 -9.53
N ILE A 148 25.04 20.58 -10.04
CA ILE A 148 26.14 21.50 -10.32
C ILE A 148 26.26 21.72 -11.83
N ASN A 149 26.34 22.98 -12.23
CA ASN A 149 26.55 23.37 -13.61
C ASN A 149 27.42 24.63 -13.65
N LYS A 150 28.41 24.68 -14.55
CA LYS A 150 29.36 25.80 -14.65
C LYS A 150 29.98 26.20 -13.30
N SER A 151 30.28 25.20 -12.46
CA SER A 151 30.85 25.36 -11.11
C SER A 151 29.93 26.03 -10.07
N GLU A 152 28.66 26.23 -10.38
CA GLU A 152 27.65 26.74 -9.45
C GLU A 152 26.63 25.64 -9.13
N GLU A 153 26.16 25.63 -7.88
CA GLU A 153 25.13 24.71 -7.40
C GLU A 153 23.73 25.34 -7.50
N PHE A 154 22.76 24.54 -7.95
CA PHE A 154 21.37 24.96 -8.13
C PHE A 154 20.43 23.93 -7.52
N GLY A 155 19.38 24.39 -6.86
CA GLY A 155 18.34 23.52 -6.31
C GLY A 155 17.78 24.01 -4.97
N PRO A 156 17.02 23.13 -4.28
CA PRO A 156 16.69 21.77 -4.70
C PRO A 156 15.64 21.74 -5.82
N PHE A 157 15.74 20.74 -6.71
CA PHE A 157 14.74 20.44 -7.75
C PHE A 157 14.33 18.97 -7.67
N THR A 158 13.10 18.67 -8.05
CA THR A 158 12.63 17.29 -8.18
C THR A 158 13.33 16.57 -9.34
N ALA A 159 13.47 15.24 -9.26
CA ALA A 159 13.94 14.43 -10.38
C ALA A 159 13.15 14.71 -11.67
N LYS A 160 11.82 14.87 -11.55
CA LYS A 160 10.93 15.22 -12.67
C LYS A 160 11.31 16.54 -13.33
N GLU A 161 11.59 17.59 -12.54
CA GLU A 161 12.00 18.89 -13.06
C GLU A 161 13.37 18.83 -13.76
N LEU A 162 14.33 18.10 -13.18
CA LEU A 162 15.65 17.92 -13.78
C LEU A 162 15.57 17.18 -15.12
N ILE A 163 14.79 16.09 -15.18
CA ILE A 163 14.54 15.34 -16.42
C ILE A 163 13.85 16.23 -17.46
N ASN A 164 12.88 17.05 -17.05
CA ASN A 164 12.22 17.99 -17.96
C ASN A 164 13.17 19.08 -18.49
N LYS A 165 14.09 19.59 -17.65
CA LYS A 165 15.14 20.53 -18.09
C LYS A 165 16.07 19.88 -19.13
N VAL A 166 16.42 18.61 -18.95
CA VAL A 166 17.19 17.84 -19.94
C VAL A 166 16.41 17.66 -21.25
N LYS A 167 15.14 17.25 -21.17
CA LYS A 167 14.27 17.07 -22.36
C LYS A 167 14.10 18.37 -23.16
N LYS A 168 14.10 19.53 -22.49
CA LYS A 168 14.04 20.86 -23.12
C LYS A 168 15.39 21.36 -23.64
N GLY A 169 16.47 20.60 -23.50
CA GLY A 169 17.82 21.01 -23.89
C GLY A 169 18.46 22.08 -22.99
N ILE A 170 17.83 22.39 -21.85
CA ILE A 170 18.31 23.42 -20.91
C ILE A 170 19.49 22.90 -20.07
N LEU A 171 19.52 21.59 -19.82
CA LEU A 171 20.49 20.94 -18.94
C LEU A 171 21.06 19.69 -19.62
N SER A 172 22.35 19.41 -19.39
CA SER A 172 22.97 18.17 -19.89
C SER A 172 22.55 16.98 -19.02
N SER A 173 22.25 15.84 -19.65
CA SER A 173 22.02 14.58 -18.93
C SER A 173 23.25 14.08 -18.16
N GLN A 174 24.44 14.62 -18.47
CA GLN A 174 25.69 14.32 -17.77
C GLN A 174 25.92 15.18 -16.52
N CYS A 175 25.07 16.18 -16.26
CA CYS A 175 25.20 17.01 -15.06
C CYS A 175 25.15 16.16 -13.79
N PHE A 176 26.05 16.48 -12.86
CA PHE A 176 26.12 15.80 -11.57
C PHE A 176 25.06 16.35 -10.63
N ILE A 177 24.45 15.43 -9.88
CA ILE A 177 23.45 15.69 -8.86
C ILE A 177 23.87 15.08 -7.54
N ARG A 178 23.42 15.67 -6.44
CA ARG A 178 23.53 15.11 -5.08
C ARG A 178 22.19 15.19 -4.37
N GLU A 179 21.98 14.28 -3.43
CA GLU A 179 20.80 14.30 -2.55
C GLU A 179 20.87 15.48 -1.57
N THR A 180 19.71 15.88 -1.05
CA THR A 180 19.59 17.02 -0.12
C THR A 180 20.21 16.77 1.25
N ASN A 181 20.36 15.51 1.66
CA ASN A 181 21.00 15.05 2.90
C ASN A 181 22.54 14.92 2.78
N GLU A 182 23.11 14.96 1.57
CA GLU A 182 24.55 14.84 1.35
C GLU A 182 25.20 16.22 1.34
N SER A 183 26.27 16.42 2.11
CA SER A 183 26.95 17.72 2.23
C SER A 183 27.84 18.08 1.04
N ASN A 184 28.12 17.12 0.15
CA ASN A 184 29.00 17.30 -1.02
C ASN A 184 28.66 16.32 -2.15
N TYR A 185 29.41 16.40 -3.25
CA TYR A 185 29.22 15.58 -4.46
C TYR A 185 30.05 14.28 -4.49
N ASN A 186 30.50 13.76 -3.34
CA ASN A 186 31.27 12.51 -3.32
C ASN A 186 30.43 11.30 -3.75
N LYS A 187 29.15 11.27 -3.36
CA LYS A 187 28.17 10.25 -3.76
C LYS A 187 27.28 10.71 -4.92
N ARG A 188 27.82 11.58 -5.78
CA ARG A 188 27.05 12.17 -6.88
C ARG A 188 26.54 11.12 -7.87
N LEU A 189 25.34 11.35 -8.36
CA LEU A 189 24.77 10.67 -9.52
C LEU A 189 24.82 11.61 -10.73
N ARG A 190 24.47 11.11 -11.91
CA ARG A 190 24.17 11.93 -13.08
C ARG A 190 22.67 11.93 -13.35
N ILE A 191 22.16 12.97 -14.00
CA ILE A 191 20.74 13.04 -14.37
C ILE A 191 20.34 11.87 -15.28
N LYS A 192 21.24 11.37 -16.14
CA LYS A 192 21.00 10.17 -16.94
C LYS A 192 20.67 8.93 -16.08
N ASP A 193 21.22 8.84 -14.87
CA ASP A 193 21.01 7.69 -13.98
C ASP A 193 19.58 7.73 -13.41
N LEU A 194 19.00 8.93 -13.24
CA LEU A 194 17.58 9.09 -12.93
C LEU A 194 16.68 8.67 -14.10
N ILE A 195 17.08 9.00 -15.33
CA ILE A 195 16.32 8.66 -16.55
C ILE A 195 16.23 7.14 -16.72
N SER A 196 17.29 6.38 -16.38
CA SER A 196 17.28 4.92 -16.54
C SER A 196 16.36 4.17 -15.58
N VAL A 197 15.88 4.82 -14.51
CA VAL A 197 15.09 4.17 -13.44
C VAL A 197 13.59 4.54 -13.52
N ILE A 198 13.23 5.56 -14.32
CA ILE A 198 11.84 6.09 -14.43
C ILE A 198 11.18 5.63 -15.73
#